data_AF-A0AAW8ASD6-F1
#
_entry.id   AF-A0AAW8ASD6-F1
#
_cell.length_a   1.000
_cell.length_b   1.000
_cell.length_c   1.000
_cell.angle_alpha   90.00
_cell.angle_beta   90.00
_cell.angle_gamma   90.00
#
_symmetry.space_group_name_H-M   'P 1'
#
loop_
_entity.id
_entity.type
_entity.pdbx_description
1 polymer ?
#
loop_
_entity_poly.entity_id
_entity_poly.type
_entity_poly.pdbx_seq_one_letter_code
_entity_poly.pdbx_strand_id
1 'polypeptide(L)'
;GTKRGLYRADAGGRRVARVALTGRDPSASVWALLADGDTLWIGGQTDGLWRLDLKGGQAEPVALDAPGLSDQRVTVLAHDPSQ
;
A
#
# COMPACT_ATOMS: atom_id res chain seq x y z
N GLY A 1 -6.33 -3.31 4.43
CA GLY A 1 -6.67 -3.18 3.00
C GLY A 1 -8.01 -3.82 2.73
N THR A 2 -8.66 -3.49 1.62
CA THR A 2 -9.90 -4.14 1.16
C THR A 2 -9.85 -4.36 -0.35
N LYS A 3 -10.81 -5.11 -0.91
CA LYS A 3 -11.04 -5.18 -2.37
C LYS A 3 -11.58 -3.89 -2.99
N ARG A 4 -11.80 -2.85 -2.19
CA ARG A 4 -12.33 -1.55 -2.60
C ARG A 4 -11.50 -0.41 -2.02
N GLY A 5 -10.18 -0.55 -1.94
CA GLY A 5 -9.27 0.49 -1.50
C GLY A 5 -8.70 0.35 -0.08
N LEU A 6 -7.89 1.36 0.28
CA LEU A 6 -7.31 1.55 1.61
C LEU A 6 -8.27 2.33 2.52
N TYR A 7 -8.39 1.89 3.76
CA TYR A 7 -9.17 2.57 4.79
C TYR A 7 -8.33 2.70 6.06
N ARG A 8 -8.53 3.81 6.77
CA ARG A 8 -7.97 4.05 8.10
C ARG A 8 -9.11 4.05 9.10
N ALA A 9 -8.94 3.29 10.18
CA ALA A 9 -9.80 3.36 11.35
C ALA A 9 -9.10 4.18 12.45
N ASP A 10 -9.87 4.85 13.32
CA ASP A 10 -9.33 5.29 14.60
C ASP A 10 -8.95 4.08 15.49
N ALA A 11 -8.16 4.31 16.54
CA ALA A 11 -7.71 3.26 17.44
C ALA A 11 -8.88 2.51 18.14
N GLY A 12 -10.05 3.13 18.24
CA GLY A 12 -11.26 2.53 18.80
C GLY A 12 -12.11 1.77 17.78
N GLY A 13 -11.74 1.77 16.49
CA GLY A 13 -12.51 1.17 15.41
C GLY A 13 -13.85 1.87 15.11
N ARG A 14 -14.09 3.09 15.62
CA ARG A 14 -15.40 3.76 15.53
C ARG A 14 -15.52 4.69 14.34
N ARG A 15 -14.40 5.22 13.85
CA ARG A 15 -14.36 6.09 12.69
C ARG A 15 -13.51 5.43 11.62
N VAL A 16 -14.15 5.09 10.51
CA VAL A 16 -13.48 4.50 9.33
C VAL A 16 -13.61 5.48 8.18
N ALA A 17 -12.48 5.83 7.58
CA ALA A 17 -12.43 6.70 6.41
C ALA A 17 -11.58 6.06 5.32
N ARG A 18 -11.99 6.24 4.07
CA ARG A 18 -11.17 5.85 2.92
C ARG A 18 -9.94 6.77 2.86
N VAL A 19 -8.78 6.19 2.58
CA VAL A 19 -7.56 6.93 2.32
C VAL A 19 -7.45 7.17 0.81
N ALA A 20 -7.42 8.43 0.40
CA ALA A 20 -7.14 8.83 -0.98
C ALA A 20 -5.63 9.06 -1.11
N LEU A 21 -5.02 8.41 -2.10
CA LEU A 21 -3.59 8.54 -2.41
C LEU A 21 -3.49 9.23 -3.77
N THR A 22 -2.79 10.36 -3.84
CA THR A 22 -2.63 11.11 -5.08
C THR A 22 -2.02 10.20 -6.16
N GLY A 23 -2.61 10.20 -7.35
CA GLY A 23 -2.14 9.38 -8.48
C GLY A 23 -2.54 7.91 -8.45
N ARG A 24 -3.20 7.42 -7.39
CA ARG A 24 -3.73 6.05 -7.30
C ARG A 24 -5.25 6.06 -7.36
N ASP A 25 -5.85 5.09 -8.06
CA ASP A 25 -7.30 4.87 -7.98
C ASP A 25 -7.69 4.56 -6.52
N PRO A 26 -8.57 5.36 -5.89
CA PRO A 26 -8.99 5.16 -4.51
C PRO A 26 -9.77 3.86 -4.28
N SER A 27 -10.26 3.21 -5.35
CA SER A 27 -10.94 1.93 -5.33
C SER A 27 -10.02 0.72 -5.53
N ALA A 28 -8.78 0.94 -5.99
CA ALA A 28 -7.83 -0.14 -6.27
C ALA A 28 -7.61 -1.03 -5.05
N SER A 29 -7.80 -2.33 -5.24
CA SER A 29 -7.64 -3.37 -4.23
C SER A 29 -6.31 -3.25 -3.50
N VAL A 30 -6.34 -3.40 -2.17
CA VAL A 30 -5.15 -3.43 -1.32
C VAL A 30 -5.04 -4.81 -0.70
N TRP A 31 -4.03 -5.57 -1.12
CA TRP A 31 -3.82 -6.97 -0.76
C TRP A 31 -2.77 -7.13 0.33
N ALA A 32 -1.70 -6.33 0.31
CA ALA A 32 -0.65 -6.36 1.31
C ALA A 32 -0.40 -4.97 1.91
N LEU A 33 -0.05 -4.92 3.19
CA LEU A 33 0.35 -3.71 3.90
C LEU A 33 1.52 -4.06 4.82
N LEU A 34 2.53 -3.18 4.86
CA LEU A 34 3.65 -3.29 5.78
C LEU A 34 4.04 -1.90 6.25
N ALA A 35 3.96 -1.64 7.55
CA ALA A 35 4.49 -0.41 8.13
C ALA A 35 5.95 -0.64 8.54
N ASP A 36 6.84 0.26 8.10
CA ASP A 36 8.27 0.25 8.36
C ASP A 36 8.74 1.69 8.60
N GLY A 37 9.01 2.02 9.88
CA GLY A 37 9.29 3.39 10.31
C GLY A 37 8.17 4.36 9.93
N ASP A 38 8.52 5.43 9.20
CA ASP A 38 7.58 6.42 8.68
C ASP A 38 6.96 6.03 7.32
N THR A 39 7.26 4.84 6.80
CA THR A 39 6.75 4.38 5.51
C THR A 39 5.67 3.32 5.70
N LEU A 40 4.53 3.49 5.03
CA LEU A 40 3.57 2.41 4.78
C LEU A 40 3.75 1.90 3.36
N TRP A 41 4.22 0.68 3.23
CA TRP A 41 4.22 -0.06 1.97
C TRP A 41 2.83 -0.65 1.71
N ILE A 42 2.38 -0.53 0.46
CA ILE A 42 1.04 -0.92 0.02
C ILE A 42 1.18 -1.80 -1.22
N GLY A 43 0.76 -3.05 -1.11
CA GLY A 43 0.73 -4.01 -2.20
C GLY A 43 -0.66 -4.09 -2.84
N GLY A 44 -0.70 -3.89 -4.15
CA GLY A 44 -1.92 -3.87 -4.95
C GLY A 44 -2.18 -5.16 -5.72
N GLN A 45 -3.43 -5.32 -6.18
CA GLN A 45 -3.81 -6.42 -7.07
C GLN A 45 -3.38 -6.16 -8.52
N THR A 46 -3.41 -4.91 -8.97
CA THR A 46 -3.22 -4.58 -10.39
C THR A 46 -2.34 -3.36 -10.61
N ASP A 47 -1.86 -2.77 -9.51
CA ASP A 47 -1.20 -1.47 -9.48
C ASP A 47 0.14 -1.53 -8.75
N GLY A 48 0.68 -2.74 -8.55
CA GLY A 48 2.04 -2.93 -8.06
C GLY A 48 2.24 -2.55 -6.61
N LEU A 49 3.45 -2.07 -6.32
CA LEU A 49 3.89 -1.63 -5.01
C LEU A 49 3.84 -0.11 -4.93
N TRP A 50 3.33 0.40 -3.82
CA TRP A 50 3.29 1.82 -3.49
C TRP A 50 3.94 2.05 -2.13
N ARG A 51 4.52 3.24 -1.94
CA ARG A 51 4.95 3.71 -0.62
C ARG A 51 4.21 4.98 -0.25
N LEU A 52 3.79 5.08 0.99
CA LEU A 52 3.15 6.24 1.60
C LEU A 52 4.02 6.74 2.76
N ASP A 53 4.43 8.00 2.72
CA ASP A 53 4.99 8.70 3.86
C ASP A 53 3.88 9.00 4.88
N LEU A 54 4.00 8.42 6.08
CA LEU A 54 3.04 8.57 7.17
C LEU A 54 3.10 9.94 7.84
N LYS A 55 4.20 10.69 7.70
CA LYS A 55 4.35 12.05 8.23
C LYS A 55 3.80 13.09 7.26
N GLY A 56 4.23 13.04 6.00
CA GLY A 56 3.86 14.01 4.96
C GLY A 56 2.62 13.66 4.16
N GLY A 57 2.13 12.41 4.23
CA GLY A 57 0.96 11.93 3.51
C GLY A 57 1.19 11.74 2.00
N GLN A 58 2.43 11.86 1.52
CA GLN A 58 2.75 11.71 0.10
C GLN A 58 2.85 10.23 -0.26
N ALA A 59 2.22 9.86 -1.38
CA ALA A 59 2.21 8.49 -1.88
C ALA A 59 2.72 8.47 -3.32
N GLU A 60 3.49 7.44 -3.64
CA GLU A 60 4.02 7.26 -4.99
C GLU A 60 4.17 5.77 -5.33
N PRO A 61 4.04 5.41 -6.62
CA PRO A 61 4.31 4.07 -7.09
C PRO A 61 5.80 3.77 -7.02
N VAL A 62 6.14 2.53 -6.72
CA VAL A 62 7.53 2.05 -6.69
C VAL A 62 7.84 1.42 -8.04
N ALA A 63 8.79 2.01 -8.76
CA ALA A 63 9.31 1.43 -9.99
C ALA A 63 10.19 0.23 -9.66
N LEU A 64 9.85 -0.93 -10.22
CA LEU A 64 10.66 -2.15 -10.13
C LEU A 64 11.43 -2.31 -11.44
N ASP A 65 12.76 -2.39 -11.36
CA ASP A 65 13.61 -2.73 -12.51
C ASP A 65 13.59 -4.26 -12.72
N ALA A 66 12.48 -4.74 -13.26
CA ALA A 66 12.21 -6.17 -13.43
C ALA A 66 11.44 -6.42 -14.73
N PRO A 67 12.07 -6.28 -15.90
CA PRO A 67 11.41 -6.33 -17.20
C PRO A 67 10.73 -7.67 -17.53
N GLY A 68 11.07 -8.74 -16.81
CA GLY A 68 10.43 -10.05 -16.96
C GLY A 68 9.16 -10.26 -16.12
N LEU A 69 8.79 -9.32 -15.25
CA LEU A 69 7.56 -9.42 -14.45
C LEU A 69 6.34 -9.03 -15.29
N SER A 70 5.59 -10.04 -15.74
CA SER A 70 4.33 -9.85 -16.46
C SER A 70 3.12 -9.61 -15.55
N ASP A 71 3.28 -9.83 -14.25
CA ASP A 71 2.23 -9.72 -13.23
C ASP A 71 2.69 -8.79 -12.12
N GLN A 72 1.89 -7.76 -11.83
CA GLN A 72 2.19 -6.73 -10.85
C GLN A 72 1.58 -7.03 -9.47
N ARG A 73 0.94 -8.19 -9.27
CA ARG A 73 0.32 -8.54 -8.00
C ARG A 73 1.34 -8.62 -6.87
N VAL A 74 1.09 -7.85 -5.81
CA VAL A 74 1.81 -7.97 -4.54
C VAL A 74 0.89 -8.67 -3.54
N THR A 75 1.18 -9.94 -3.25
CA THR A 75 0.36 -10.79 -2.39
C THR A 75 0.78 -10.74 -0.92
N VAL A 76 2.07 -10.53 -0.65
CA VAL A 76 2.65 -10.48 0.69
C VAL A 76 3.79 -9.45 0.72
N LEU A 77 3.92 -8.77 1.86
CA LEU A 77 5.07 -7.94 2.21
C LEU A 77 5.56 -8.37 3.58
N ALA A 78 6.86 -8.50 3.76
CA ALA A 78 7.48 -8.91 5.01
C ALA A 78 8.79 -8.15 5.22
N HIS A 79 9.12 -7.88 6.47
CA HIS A 79 10.48 -7.46 6.83
C HIS A 79 11.46 -8.60 6.53
N ASP A 80 12.70 -8.23 6.22
CA ASP A 80 13.78 -9.19 6.19
C ASP A 80 13.94 -9.80 7.60
N PRO A 81 13.77 -11.13 7.76
CA PRO A 81 13.91 -11.76 9.06
C PRO A 81 15.35 -11.81 9.58
N SER A 82 16.34 -11.42 8.78
CA SER A 82 17.75 -11.35 9.15
C SER A 82 18.22 -9.97 9.65
N GLN A 83 17.32 -8.98 9.67
CA GLN A 83 17.52 -7.68 10.32
C GLN A 83 17.05 -7.71 11.79
#